data_AF-A0A3B0BN04-F1
#
_entry.id   AF-A0A3B0BN04-F1
#
_cell.length_a   1.000
_cell.length_b   1.000
_cell.length_c   1.000
_cell.angle_alpha   90.00
_cell.angle_beta   90.00
_cell.angle_gamma   90.00
#
_symmetry.space_group_name_H-M   'P 1'
#
loop_
_entity.id
_entity.type
_entity.pdbx_description
1 polymer ?
#
loop_
_entity_poly.entity_id
_entity_poly.type
_entity_poly.pdbx_seq_one_letter_code
_entity_poly.pdbx_strand_id
1 'polypeptide(L)'
;MMSENYEYFVEAAPTVDDQYTVERPSSMWRSAGEQWEYLSLIDWSWHNVKDTNVKYAPAREALHPVTAERAAELVGDRQGWVRYWAYHTNERTWRAGNGPTTVVRRRRSPEDLLDETFMRNDVWERDSAVFEFFDARASNPPHLIEISPDEAEQLLQELRGVTGATEL
;
A
#
# COMPACT_ATOMS: atom_id res chain seq x y z
N MET A 1 -5.09 -11.53 31.39
CA MET A 1 -5.37 -10.72 30.20
C MET A 1 -6.62 -11.29 29.58
N MET A 2 -7.73 -10.54 29.54
CA MET A 2 -8.89 -10.98 28.78
C MET A 2 -8.48 -10.98 27.31
N SER A 3 -8.46 -12.16 26.70
CA SER A 3 -8.34 -12.27 25.24
C SER A 3 -9.63 -11.69 24.67
N GLU A 4 -9.57 -10.44 24.20
CA GLU A 4 -10.67 -9.87 23.44
C GLU A 4 -10.85 -10.74 22.18
N ASN A 5 -12.02 -11.36 22.05
CA ASN A 5 -12.36 -12.20 20.90
C ASN A 5 -12.71 -11.28 19.73
N TYR A 6 -11.68 -10.73 19.10
CA TYR A 6 -11.82 -9.97 17.87
C TYR A 6 -12.22 -10.88 16.71
N GLU A 7 -13.16 -10.42 15.91
CA GLU A 7 -13.40 -10.93 14.56
C GLU A 7 -12.56 -10.11 13.59
N TYR A 8 -11.94 -10.76 12.60
CA TYR A 8 -11.02 -10.12 11.66
C TYR A 8 -11.59 -10.11 10.25
N PHE A 9 -11.30 -9.03 9.53
CA PHE A 9 -11.82 -8.80 8.20
C PHE A 9 -10.79 -8.11 7.33
N VAL A 10 -10.90 -8.31 6.03
CA VAL A 10 -10.13 -7.59 5.02
C VAL A 10 -11.06 -6.93 4.00
N GLU A 11 -10.67 -5.75 3.55
CA GLU A 11 -11.28 -5.11 2.38
C GLU A 11 -10.47 -5.50 1.14
N ALA A 12 -11.13 -6.10 0.16
CA ALA A 12 -10.51 -6.59 -1.06
C ALA A 12 -11.23 -6.08 -2.31
N ALA A 13 -12.04 -5.03 -2.17
CA ALA A 13 -12.77 -4.47 -3.30
C ALA A 13 -11.79 -3.80 -4.28
N PRO A 14 -11.84 -4.13 -5.59
CA PRO A 14 -11.01 -3.46 -6.56
C PRO A 14 -11.39 -1.98 -6.66
N THR A 15 -10.40 -1.13 -6.92
CA THR A 15 -10.61 0.27 -7.28
C THR A 15 -10.20 0.54 -8.72
N VAL A 16 -10.49 1.75 -9.21
CA VAL A 16 -10.12 2.18 -10.57
C VAL A 16 -8.62 1.99 -10.82
N ASP A 17 -7.81 2.22 -9.78
CA ASP A 17 -6.35 2.28 -9.89
C ASP A 17 -5.65 0.99 -9.41
N ASP A 18 -6.38 0.08 -8.75
CA ASP A 18 -5.76 -1.06 -8.04
C ASP A 18 -6.68 -2.29 -8.00
N GLN A 19 -6.11 -3.47 -8.25
CA GLN A 19 -6.81 -4.75 -8.12
C GLN A 19 -6.47 -5.40 -6.77
N TYR A 20 -7.28 -5.14 -5.76
CA TYR A 20 -7.15 -5.80 -4.45
C TYR A 20 -7.81 -7.18 -4.47
N THR A 21 -7.28 -8.07 -3.63
CA THR A 21 -7.79 -9.45 -3.45
C THR A 21 -7.72 -9.82 -1.97
N VAL A 22 -8.33 -10.94 -1.56
CA VAL A 22 -8.22 -11.41 -0.16
C VAL A 22 -6.77 -11.72 0.22
N GLU A 23 -5.93 -12.12 -0.74
CA GLU A 23 -4.51 -12.39 -0.53
C GLU A 23 -3.65 -11.13 -0.54
N ARG A 24 -4.11 -10.05 -1.18
CA ARG A 24 -3.49 -8.72 -1.19
C ARG A 24 -4.56 -7.65 -0.99
N PRO A 25 -5.06 -7.51 0.25
CA PRO A 25 -6.18 -6.62 0.52
C PRO A 25 -5.74 -5.16 0.63
N SER A 26 -6.71 -4.24 0.52
CA SER A 26 -6.46 -2.80 0.65
C SER A 26 -6.44 -2.32 2.09
N SER A 27 -7.08 -3.04 3.01
CA SER A 27 -7.13 -2.68 4.41
C SER A 27 -7.50 -3.88 5.27
N MET A 28 -7.15 -3.82 6.56
CA MET A 28 -7.54 -4.83 7.54
C MET A 28 -8.30 -4.19 8.70
N TRP A 29 -9.32 -4.90 9.16
CA TRP A 29 -10.23 -4.48 10.21
C TRP A 29 -10.36 -5.57 11.25
N ARG A 30 -10.61 -5.17 12.50
CA ARG A 30 -11.05 -6.07 13.55
C ARG A 30 -12.19 -5.46 14.35
N SER A 31 -13.09 -6.29 14.82
CA SER A 31 -14.23 -5.84 15.63
C SER A 31 -14.41 -6.66 16.89
N ALA A 32 -14.75 -6.00 17.99
CA ALA A 32 -15.19 -6.61 19.24
C ALA A 32 -16.51 -5.93 19.67
N GLY A 33 -17.64 -6.59 19.39
CA GLY A 33 -18.97 -6.00 19.61
C GLY A 33 -19.20 -4.79 18.72
N GLU A 34 -19.36 -3.60 19.32
CA GLU A 34 -19.55 -2.33 18.60
C GLU A 34 -18.24 -1.57 18.33
N GLN A 35 -17.12 -2.07 18.86
CA GLN A 35 -15.82 -1.44 18.65
C GLN A 35 -15.21 -1.94 17.34
N TRP A 36 -14.82 -1.00 16.50
CA TRP A 36 -14.11 -1.24 15.25
C TRP A 36 -12.73 -0.64 15.32
N GLU A 37 -11.77 -1.43 14.86
CA GLU A 37 -10.40 -1.01 14.69
C GLU A 37 -9.90 -1.36 13.30
N TYR A 38 -8.95 -0.59 12.80
CA TYR A 38 -8.23 -0.90 11.58
C TYR A 38 -6.73 -0.97 11.82
N LEU A 39 -6.03 -1.73 11.00
CA LEU A 39 -4.57 -1.70 10.97
C LEU A 39 -4.13 -0.49 10.14
N SER A 40 -3.44 0.46 10.76
CA SER A 40 -2.75 1.52 10.03
C SER A 40 -1.53 0.95 9.32
N LEU A 41 -1.45 1.15 8.01
CA LEU A 41 -0.27 0.79 7.22
C LEU A 41 0.77 1.92 7.21
N ILE A 42 0.53 2.99 7.98
CA ILE A 42 1.46 4.11 8.15
C ILE A 42 2.36 3.85 9.36
N ASP A 43 1.77 3.50 10.50
CA ASP A 43 2.51 3.24 11.75
C ASP A 43 2.47 1.77 12.21
N TRP A 44 1.85 0.90 11.43
CA TRP A 44 1.72 -0.54 11.69
C TRP A 44 1.03 -0.89 13.00
N SER A 45 0.12 -0.03 13.47
CA SER A 45 -0.62 -0.20 14.72
C SER A 45 -2.13 -0.31 14.48
N TRP A 46 -2.82 -0.96 15.41
CA TRP A 46 -4.28 -1.00 15.41
C TRP A 46 -4.83 0.29 16.00
N HIS A 47 -5.77 0.93 15.29
CA HIS A 47 -6.40 2.17 15.73
C HIS A 47 -7.91 2.00 15.86
N ASN A 48 -8.46 2.52 16.96
CA ASN A 48 -9.91 2.58 17.14
C ASN A 48 -10.50 3.67 16.25
N VAL A 49 -11.53 3.31 15.47
CA VAL A 49 -12.19 4.25 14.55
C VAL A 49 -12.68 5.50 15.30
N LYS A 50 -13.17 5.34 16.53
CA LYS A 50 -13.71 6.45 17.35
C LYS A 50 -12.64 7.49 17.75
N ASP A 51 -11.37 7.11 17.72
CA ASP A 51 -10.25 7.96 18.16
C ASP A 51 -9.47 8.58 16.98
N THR A 52 -9.96 8.42 15.75
CA THR A 52 -9.26 8.82 14.52
C THR A 52 -10.11 9.69 13.60
N ASN A 53 -9.54 10.11 12.46
CA ASN A 53 -10.24 10.83 11.39
C ASN A 53 -11.09 9.92 10.48
N VAL A 54 -10.97 8.59 10.61
CA VAL A 54 -11.77 7.62 9.85
C VAL A 54 -13.22 7.71 10.34
N LYS A 55 -14.12 8.16 9.46
CA LYS A 55 -15.50 8.50 9.86
C LYS A 55 -16.33 7.27 10.22
N TYR A 56 -16.21 6.20 9.44
CA TYR A 56 -16.98 4.98 9.61
C TYR A 56 -16.17 3.77 9.15
N ALA A 57 -16.31 2.66 9.86
CA ALA A 57 -15.90 1.37 9.33
C ALA A 57 -16.77 1.00 8.11
N PRO A 58 -16.26 0.23 7.13
CA PRO A 58 -17.05 -0.33 6.05
C PRO A 58 -18.22 -1.16 6.58
N ALA A 59 -19.28 -1.27 5.79
CA ALA A 59 -20.36 -2.20 6.08
C ALA A 59 -19.79 -3.62 6.15
N ARG A 60 -20.19 -4.40 7.15
CA ARG A 60 -19.59 -5.72 7.43
C ARG A 60 -19.76 -6.69 6.26
N GLU A 61 -20.86 -6.60 5.54
CA GLU A 61 -21.16 -7.35 4.31
C GLU A 61 -20.28 -6.97 3.11
N ALA A 62 -19.59 -5.82 3.15
CA ALA A 62 -18.62 -5.42 2.14
C ALA A 62 -17.20 -5.92 2.45
N LEU A 63 -16.99 -6.56 3.60
CA LEU A 63 -15.71 -7.09 4.03
C LEU A 63 -15.65 -8.62 3.93
N HIS A 64 -14.46 -9.14 3.70
CA HIS A 64 -14.20 -10.58 3.71
C HIS A 64 -13.74 -11.01 5.10
N PRO A 65 -14.46 -11.91 5.79
CA PRO A 65 -14.00 -12.43 7.08
C PRO A 65 -12.76 -13.30 6.90
N VAL A 66 -11.81 -13.17 7.83
CA VAL A 66 -10.59 -13.99 7.89
C VAL A 66 -10.41 -14.54 9.30
N THR A 67 -9.68 -15.66 9.43
CA THR A 67 -9.36 -16.20 10.75
C THR A 67 -8.31 -15.33 11.45
N ALA A 68 -8.17 -15.48 12.76
CA ALA A 68 -7.14 -14.77 13.53
C ALA A 68 -5.72 -15.17 13.07
N GLU A 69 -5.52 -16.44 12.70
CA GLU A 69 -4.26 -16.93 12.14
C GLU A 69 -3.94 -16.24 10.81
N ARG A 70 -4.93 -16.16 9.90
CA ARG A 70 -4.73 -15.49 8.61
C ARG A 70 -4.49 -14.00 8.77
N ALA A 71 -5.18 -13.34 9.71
CA ALA A 71 -4.92 -11.96 10.05
C ALA A 71 -3.49 -11.76 10.56
N ALA A 72 -2.98 -12.65 11.42
CA ALA A 72 -1.62 -12.59 11.91
C ALA A 72 -0.57 -12.79 10.80
N GLU A 73 -0.81 -13.71 9.85
CA GLU A 73 0.02 -13.89 8.67
C GLU A 73 0.08 -12.62 7.82
N LEU A 74 -1.07 -12.00 7.56
CA LEU A 74 -1.15 -10.77 6.79
C LEU A 74 -0.43 -9.62 7.51
N VAL A 75 -0.59 -9.45 8.83
CA VAL A 75 0.16 -8.45 9.62
C VAL A 75 1.67 -8.67 9.52
N GLY A 76 2.10 -9.93 9.51
CA GLY A 76 3.51 -10.30 9.39
C GLY A 76 4.10 -9.99 8.01
N ASP A 77 3.31 -10.10 6.95
CA ASP A 77 3.72 -9.77 5.57
C ASP A 77 3.49 -8.29 5.26
N ARG A 78 4.31 -7.43 5.87
CA ARG A 78 4.22 -5.97 5.67
C ARG A 78 4.42 -5.55 4.22
N GLN A 79 5.23 -6.26 3.46
CA GLN A 79 5.48 -5.95 2.05
C GLN A 79 4.30 -6.33 1.16
N GLY A 80 3.52 -7.37 1.51
CA GLY A 80 2.30 -7.76 0.81
C GLY A 80 1.20 -6.69 0.77
N TRP A 81 1.27 -5.71 1.67
CA TRP A 81 0.36 -4.56 1.72
C TRP A 81 0.75 -3.38 0.82
N VAL A 82 1.97 -3.42 0.26
CA VAL A 82 2.54 -2.30 -0.48
C VAL A 82 2.62 -2.65 -1.95
N ARG A 83 2.15 -1.73 -2.79
CA ARG A 83 2.32 -1.84 -4.24
C ARG A 83 3.52 -1.02 -4.67
N TYR A 84 4.30 -1.54 -5.61
CA TYR A 84 5.52 -0.92 -6.10
C TYR A 84 5.46 -0.73 -7.61
N TRP A 85 6.09 0.35 -8.10
CA TRP A 85 6.27 0.59 -9.52
C TRP A 85 7.69 1.08 -9.82
N ALA A 86 8.24 0.62 -10.94
CA ALA A 86 9.39 1.25 -11.57
C ALA A 86 8.95 2.57 -12.21
N TYR A 87 9.62 3.67 -11.83
CA TYR A 87 9.29 5.01 -12.30
C TYR A 87 10.08 5.37 -13.57
N HIS A 88 9.36 5.71 -14.63
CA HIS A 88 9.92 6.35 -15.82
C HIS A 88 9.35 7.76 -15.97
N THR A 89 10.18 8.71 -16.42
CA THR A 89 9.79 10.13 -16.51
C THR A 89 8.58 10.38 -17.41
N ASN A 90 8.40 9.57 -18.45
CA ASN A 90 7.20 9.53 -19.30
C ASN A 90 7.27 8.32 -20.24
N GLU A 91 6.14 8.00 -20.85
CA GLU A 91 6.00 6.85 -21.74
C GLU A 91 6.95 6.91 -22.95
N ARG A 92 7.16 8.10 -23.53
CA ARG A 92 8.06 8.26 -24.69
C ARG A 92 9.50 7.86 -24.36
N THR A 93 10.01 8.26 -23.20
CA THR A 93 11.37 7.91 -22.76
C THR A 93 11.51 6.41 -22.51
N TRP A 94 10.50 5.78 -21.89
CA TRP A 94 10.46 4.34 -21.69
C TRP A 94 10.45 3.58 -23.02
N ARG A 95 9.57 3.95 -23.97
CA ARG A 95 9.51 3.33 -25.31
C ARG A 95 10.81 3.49 -26.11
N ALA A 96 11.61 4.51 -25.82
CA ALA A 96 12.94 4.71 -26.41
C ALA A 96 14.05 3.85 -25.76
N GLY A 97 13.70 3.02 -24.77
CA GLY A 97 14.64 2.12 -24.09
C GLY A 97 15.35 2.73 -22.89
N ASN A 98 14.92 3.90 -22.40
CA ASN A 98 15.49 4.45 -21.16
C ASN A 98 14.94 3.68 -19.96
N GLY A 99 15.85 3.24 -19.10
CA GLY A 99 15.51 2.56 -17.85
C GLY A 99 14.75 3.46 -16.86
N PRO A 100 14.21 2.85 -15.79
CA PRO A 100 13.56 3.61 -14.73
C PRO A 100 14.59 4.44 -13.95
N THR A 101 14.15 5.55 -13.37
CA THR A 101 15.03 6.46 -12.62
C THR A 101 14.94 6.27 -11.11
N THR A 102 13.87 5.62 -10.63
CA THR A 102 13.67 5.28 -9.22
C THR A 102 12.49 4.30 -9.07
N VAL A 103 12.11 3.99 -7.84
CA VAL A 103 10.92 3.22 -7.47
C VAL A 103 9.92 4.14 -6.75
N VAL A 104 8.64 3.92 -7.03
CA VAL A 104 7.52 4.50 -6.25
C VAL A 104 6.73 3.39 -5.58
N ARG A 105 6.08 3.71 -4.47
CA ARG A 105 5.23 2.78 -3.74
C ARG A 105 3.94 3.44 -3.25
N ARG A 106 2.92 2.61 -3.02
CA ARG A 106 1.62 3.01 -2.47
C ARG A 106 1.30 2.15 -1.27
N ARG A 107 0.99 2.80 -0.15
CA ARG A 107 0.35 2.18 1.02
C ARG A 107 -1.06 2.74 1.14
N ARG A 108 -2.06 1.86 1.07
CA ARG A 108 -3.45 2.24 1.25
C ARG A 108 -3.88 1.88 2.66
N SER A 109 -4.20 2.88 3.45
CA SER A 109 -4.71 2.71 4.81
C SER A 109 -6.10 3.35 4.91
N PRO A 110 -6.99 2.92 5.82
CA PRO A 110 -8.32 3.54 5.95
C PRO A 110 -8.31 5.05 6.19
N GLU A 111 -7.25 5.58 6.82
CA GLU A 111 -7.08 6.98 7.17
C GLU A 111 -6.39 7.84 6.10
N ASP A 112 -5.61 7.24 5.19
CA ASP A 112 -4.91 7.94 4.13
C ASP A 112 -4.43 7.00 3.02
N LEU A 113 -4.20 7.57 1.84
CA LEU A 113 -3.49 6.94 0.74
C LEU A 113 -2.10 7.58 0.64
N LEU A 114 -1.08 6.79 0.92
CA LEU A 114 0.29 7.28 0.97
C LEU A 114 1.08 6.78 -0.24
N ASP A 115 1.21 7.68 -1.21
CA ASP A 115 2.08 7.53 -2.36
C ASP A 115 3.46 8.12 -2.05
N GLU A 116 4.51 7.37 -2.33
CA GLU A 116 5.88 7.75 -2.02
C GLU A 116 6.83 7.42 -3.16
N THR A 117 7.87 8.23 -3.29
CA THR A 117 8.98 8.02 -4.20
C THR A 117 10.26 7.80 -3.42
N PHE A 118 11.12 6.89 -3.87
CA PHE A 118 12.45 6.74 -3.29
C PHE A 118 13.39 7.84 -3.79
N MET A 119 13.79 8.72 -2.89
CA MET A 119 14.43 9.98 -3.22
C MET A 119 15.96 9.87 -3.30
N ARG A 120 16.63 10.95 -3.72
CA ARG A 120 18.10 11.01 -3.90
C ARG A 120 18.92 10.91 -2.59
N ASN A 121 18.27 11.13 -1.47
CA ASN A 121 18.79 11.00 -0.10
C ASN A 121 18.51 9.61 0.51
N ASP A 122 18.10 8.64 -0.30
CA ASP A 122 17.85 7.24 0.10
C ASP A 122 16.72 7.09 1.13
N VAL A 123 15.70 7.93 1.03
CA VAL A 123 14.50 7.85 1.86
C VAL A 123 13.24 7.85 1.01
N TRP A 124 12.17 7.26 1.55
CA TRP A 124 10.83 7.37 0.98
C TRP A 124 10.22 8.71 1.39
N GLU A 125 9.81 9.51 0.41
CA GLU A 125 9.09 10.76 0.66
C GLU A 125 7.76 10.76 -0.09
N ARG A 126 6.76 11.44 0.49
CA ARG A 126 5.43 11.57 -0.12
C ARG A 126 5.54 12.26 -1.47
N ASP A 127 4.90 11.69 -2.49
CA ASP A 127 4.92 12.18 -3.87
C ASP A 127 3.57 11.93 -4.56
N SER A 128 3.30 12.58 -5.69
CA SER A 128 2.06 12.46 -6.46
C SER A 128 2.19 11.56 -7.69
N ALA A 129 3.33 10.91 -7.91
CA ALA A 129 3.61 10.14 -9.13
C ALA A 129 2.54 9.09 -9.48
N VAL A 130 2.07 8.32 -8.50
CA VAL A 130 1.04 7.29 -8.73
C VAL A 130 -0.32 7.94 -9.02
N PHE A 131 -0.70 8.97 -8.28
CA PHE A 131 -1.89 9.76 -8.58
C PHE A 131 -1.86 10.35 -10.00
N GLU A 132 -0.76 10.99 -10.40
CA GLU A 132 -0.61 11.60 -11.72
C GLU A 132 -0.64 10.58 -12.86
N PHE A 133 -0.12 9.36 -12.63
CA PHE A 133 -0.17 8.28 -13.60
C PHE A 133 -1.61 7.86 -13.95
N PHE A 134 -2.50 7.81 -12.96
CA PHE A 134 -3.90 7.44 -13.16
C PHE A 134 -4.82 8.63 -13.49
N ASP A 135 -4.37 9.88 -13.30
CA ASP A 135 -5.16 11.07 -13.64
C ASP A 135 -5.17 11.33 -15.16
N ALA A 136 -6.33 11.09 -15.78
CA ALA A 136 -6.57 11.35 -17.20
C ALA A 136 -6.39 12.83 -17.62
N ARG A 137 -6.29 13.76 -16.66
CA ARG A 137 -6.06 15.20 -16.91
C ARG A 137 -4.58 15.58 -16.87
N ALA A 138 -3.69 14.70 -16.43
CA ALA A 138 -2.27 14.97 -16.38
C ALA A 138 -1.72 15.19 -17.80
N SER A 139 -1.10 16.35 -18.03
CA SER A 139 -0.63 16.74 -19.38
C SER A 139 0.60 15.96 -19.84
N ASN A 140 1.41 15.48 -18.90
CA ASN A 140 2.60 14.66 -19.15
C ASN A 140 2.89 13.79 -17.92
N PRO A 141 2.05 12.77 -17.67
CA PRO A 141 2.20 11.91 -16.50
C PRO A 141 3.51 11.10 -16.59
N PRO A 142 4.04 10.64 -15.46
CA PRO A 142 5.08 9.61 -15.47
C PRO A 142 4.55 8.35 -16.14
N HIS A 143 5.45 7.43 -16.45
CA HIS A 143 5.07 6.08 -16.86
C HIS A 143 5.52 5.10 -15.79
N LEU A 144 4.56 4.36 -15.23
CA LEU A 144 4.78 3.43 -14.13
C LEU A 144 4.57 2.01 -14.61
N ILE A 145 5.50 1.12 -14.24
CA ILE A 145 5.38 -0.32 -14.47
C ILE A 145 5.32 -0.99 -13.11
N GLU A 146 4.23 -1.69 -12.82
CA GLU A 146 4.08 -2.40 -11.56
C GLU A 146 5.14 -3.50 -11.46
N ILE A 147 5.76 -3.60 -10.29
CA ILE A 147 6.81 -4.56 -9.97
C ILE A 147 6.55 -5.19 -8.60
N SER A 148 7.14 -6.36 -8.38
CA SER A 148 7.13 -7.04 -7.08
C SER A 148 8.04 -6.32 -6.06
N PRO A 149 7.88 -6.59 -4.75
CA PRO A 149 8.80 -6.09 -3.72
C PRO A 149 10.27 -6.48 -3.99
N ASP A 150 10.52 -7.72 -4.44
CA ASP A 150 11.87 -8.21 -4.75
C ASP A 150 12.47 -7.45 -5.95
N GLU A 151 11.68 -7.18 -6.99
CA GLU A 151 12.11 -6.37 -8.14
C GLU A 151 12.35 -4.91 -7.75
N ALA A 152 11.56 -4.37 -6.83
CA ALA A 152 11.77 -3.02 -6.29
C ALA A 152 13.08 -2.92 -5.49
N GLU A 153 13.35 -3.90 -4.63
CA GLU A 153 14.59 -4.00 -3.86
C GLU A 153 15.81 -4.10 -4.79
N GLN A 154 15.75 -5.02 -5.77
CA GLN A 154 16.81 -5.18 -6.76
C GLN A 154 17.03 -3.89 -7.55
N LEU A 155 15.96 -3.22 -8.00
CA LEU A 155 16.09 -1.99 -8.77
C LEU A 155 16.72 -0.85 -7.95
N LEU A 156 16.36 -0.72 -6.67
CA LEU A 156 16.98 0.25 -5.78
C LEU A 156 18.45 -0.09 -5.50
N GLN A 157 18.79 -1.36 -5.38
CA GLN A 157 20.17 -1.80 -5.28
C GLN A 157 20.98 -1.45 -6.53
N GLU A 158 20.44 -1.68 -7.72
CA GLU A 158 21.12 -1.38 -8.99
C GLU A 158 21.28 0.13 -9.24
N LEU A 159 20.25 0.92 -8.96
CA LEU A 159 20.26 2.37 -9.19
C LEU A 159 21.04 3.13 -8.12
N ARG A 160 20.95 2.69 -6.86
CA ARG A 160 21.35 3.48 -5.68
C ARG A 160 22.41 2.79 -4.82
N GLY A 161 22.63 1.49 -4.97
CA GLY A 161 23.55 0.72 -4.13
C GLY A 161 23.03 0.49 -2.71
N VAL A 162 21.71 0.65 -2.48
CA VAL A 162 21.06 0.51 -1.17
C VAL A 162 20.42 -0.87 -1.05
N THR A 163 20.43 -1.45 0.15
CA THR A 163 19.76 -2.70 0.50
C THR A 163 18.85 -2.50 1.72
N GLY A 164 17.76 -3.25 1.80
CA GLY A 164 16.73 -3.14 2.83
C GLY A 164 15.81 -1.93 2.62
N ALA A 165 15.81 -1.32 1.43
CA ALA A 165 15.02 -0.11 1.18
C ALA A 165 13.52 -0.38 1.20
N THR A 166 13.11 -1.62 0.94
CA THR A 166 11.71 -2.08 0.95
C THR A 166 11.28 -2.72 2.28
N GLU A 167 12.17 -2.82 3.27
CA GLU A 167 11.84 -3.34 4.61
C GLU A 167 10.95 -2.35 5.39
N LEU A 168 9.96 -2.87 6.13
CA LEU A 168 8.91 -2.09 6.81
C LEU A 168 8.68 -2.55 8.25
#